data_AF-V9FVM8-F1
#
_entry.id   AF-V9FVM8-F1
#
_cell.length_a   1.000
_cell.length_b   1.000
_cell.length_c   1.000
_cell.angle_alpha   90.00
_cell.angle_beta   90.00
_cell.angle_gamma   90.00
#
_symmetry.space_group_name_H-M   'P 1'
#
loop_
_entity.id
_entity.type
_entity.pdbx_description
1 polymer ?
#
loop_
_entity_poly.entity_id
_entity_poly.type
_entity_poly.pdbx_seq_one_letter_code
_entity_poly.pdbx_strand_id
1 'polypeptide(L)'
;MKKVKGCLVVPRDENWLELQQLLQSTGDENPSVKQGKKRGDRLASFRVMRDNLMHQMESIVLQEAELGSALELLDYTKQKCDQQHDAIVQRLENCEEMLRSLEDGATESLPIESLLREQEYARWTQTKEMVTTILPQVLTRLEDNIDLNNAKIRDVRDKMEELRAKRLALREEIAVKEEEIALMLNDKAIY
;
A
#
# COMPACT_ATOMS: atom_id res chain seq x y z
N MET A 1 64.10 -15.14 0.87
CA MET A 1 64.59 -14.02 1.70
C MET A 1 63.77 -13.91 2.97
N LYS A 2 64.40 -13.38 4.03
CA LYS A 2 64.15 -13.60 5.47
C LYS A 2 62.76 -13.13 5.97
N LYS A 3 62.12 -13.96 6.81
CA LYS A 3 61.03 -13.55 7.71
C LYS A 3 61.65 -12.89 8.94
N VAL A 4 61.22 -11.69 9.31
CA VAL A 4 61.58 -11.05 10.59
C VAL A 4 60.34 -11.05 11.48
N LYS A 5 60.38 -11.85 12.54
CA LYS A 5 59.40 -11.84 13.63
C LYS A 5 59.74 -10.66 14.54
N GLY A 6 58.84 -9.69 14.65
CA GLY A 6 58.92 -8.66 15.68
C GLY A 6 58.43 -9.24 17.00
N CYS A 7 59.33 -9.46 17.95
CA CYS A 7 58.98 -9.72 19.34
C CYS A 7 58.48 -8.41 19.97
N LEU A 8 57.23 -8.39 20.44
CA LEU A 8 56.76 -7.36 21.35
C LEU A 8 57.38 -7.67 22.72
N VAL A 9 58.42 -6.92 23.10
CA VAL A 9 58.91 -6.91 24.48
C VAL A 9 57.88 -6.16 25.30
N VAL A 10 57.12 -6.87 26.13
CA VAL A 10 56.27 -6.26 27.15
C VAL A 10 57.17 -5.96 28.35
N PRO A 11 57.35 -4.69 28.76
CA PRO A 11 57.96 -4.40 30.06
C PRO A 11 57.08 -5.00 31.16
N ARG A 12 57.64 -5.94 31.92
CA ARG A 12 57.07 -6.35 33.21
C ARG A 12 57.36 -5.22 34.20
N ASP A 13 56.47 -4.26 34.29
CA ASP A 13 56.46 -3.33 35.41
C ASP A 13 55.21 -3.59 36.26
N GLU A 14 55.47 -3.95 37.52
CA GLU A 14 54.53 -4.43 38.55
C GLU A 14 53.54 -3.37 39.04
N ASN A 15 53.32 -2.28 38.30
CA ASN A 15 52.52 -1.14 38.74
C ASN A 15 51.26 -0.83 37.91
N TRP A 16 50.78 -1.77 37.10
CA TRP A 16 49.54 -1.57 36.34
C TRP A 16 48.31 -1.44 37.24
N LEU A 17 48.23 -2.21 38.33
CA LEU A 17 47.12 -2.11 39.29
C LEU A 17 47.13 -0.79 40.08
N GLU A 18 48.31 -0.27 40.44
CA GLU A 18 48.44 1.03 41.09
C GLU A 18 48.10 2.18 40.13
N LEU A 19 48.51 2.11 38.86
CA LEU A 19 48.11 3.07 37.83
C LEU A 19 46.60 3.02 37.55
N GLN A 20 46.00 1.83 37.57
CA GLN A 20 44.56 1.65 37.39
C GLN A 20 43.76 2.16 38.60
N GLN A 21 44.26 1.98 39.83
CA GLN A 21 43.69 2.59 41.04
C GLN A 21 43.90 4.10 41.09
N LEU A 22 45.04 4.62 40.61
CA LEU A 22 45.29 6.06 40.54
C LEU A 22 44.34 6.73 39.54
N LEU A 23 44.12 6.11 38.37
CA LEU A 23 43.17 6.55 37.35
C LEU A 23 41.70 6.41 37.79
N GLN A 24 41.37 5.41 38.60
CA GLN A 24 40.04 5.28 39.22
C GLN A 24 39.82 6.31 40.34
N SER A 25 40.83 6.55 41.18
CA SER A 25 40.76 7.56 42.25
C SER A 25 40.73 9.01 41.76
N THR A 26 41.30 9.28 40.58
CA THR A 26 41.17 10.59 39.89
C THR A 26 39.94 10.66 38.97
N GLY A 27 39.35 9.51 38.60
CA GLY A 27 38.20 9.42 37.70
C GLY A 27 36.84 9.47 38.38
N ASP A 28 36.77 9.27 39.70
CA ASP A 28 35.48 9.08 40.37
C ASP A 28 34.74 10.36 40.81
N GLU A 29 35.40 11.52 40.83
CA GLU A 29 34.81 12.76 41.38
C GLU A 29 34.71 13.94 40.40
N ASN A 30 34.68 13.69 39.08
CA ASN A 30 34.29 14.73 38.12
C ASN A 30 32.86 14.50 37.61
N PRO A 31 31.82 15.08 38.27
CA PRO A 31 30.43 14.98 37.82
C PRO A 31 30.24 15.43 36.37
N SER A 32 31.09 16.34 35.88
CA SER A 32 31.09 16.83 34.49
C SER A 32 31.39 15.73 33.45
N VAL A 33 32.35 14.83 33.70
CA VAL A 33 32.71 13.75 32.76
C VAL A 33 31.64 12.64 32.76
N LYS A 34 31.11 12.29 33.94
CA LYS A 34 30.00 11.33 34.07
C LYS A 34 28.70 11.86 33.44
N GLN A 35 28.45 13.17 33.50
CA GLN A 35 27.33 13.83 32.81
C GLN A 35 27.51 13.85 31.29
N GLY A 36 28.72 14.13 30.80
CA GLY A 36 29.05 14.10 29.37
C GLY A 36 28.79 12.74 28.71
N LYS A 37 29.17 11.64 29.39
CA LYS A 37 28.90 10.27 28.90
C LYS A 37 27.41 9.96 28.82
N LYS A 38 26.65 10.23 29.89
CA LYS A 38 25.18 10.04 29.92
C LYS A 38 24.42 10.90 28.90
N ARG A 39 24.96 12.06 28.54
CA ARG A 39 24.41 12.92 27.46
C ARG A 39 24.73 12.34 26.09
N GLY A 40 25.96 11.87 25.87
CA GLY A 40 26.36 11.19 24.64
C GLY A 40 25.51 9.95 24.34
N ASP A 41 25.28 9.12 25.35
CA ASP A 41 24.46 7.91 25.23
C ASP A 41 22.99 8.25 24.88
N ARG A 42 22.42 9.30 25.50
CA ARG A 42 21.07 9.79 25.19
C ARG A 42 20.96 10.37 23.77
N LEU A 43 21.94 11.16 23.34
CA LEU A 43 21.98 11.71 21.99
C LEU A 43 22.10 10.60 20.93
N ALA A 44 22.93 9.59 21.17
CA ALA A 44 23.03 8.42 20.30
C ALA A 44 21.69 7.67 20.23
N SER A 45 21.02 7.47 21.37
CA SER A 45 19.70 6.83 21.43
C SER A 45 18.64 7.59 20.64
N PHE A 46 18.56 8.92 20.77
CA PHE A 46 17.58 9.72 20.01
C PHE A 46 17.87 9.72 18.50
N ARG A 47 19.13 9.73 18.09
CA ARG A 47 19.51 9.60 16.67
C ARG A 47 19.04 8.26 16.09
N VAL A 48 19.31 7.17 16.80
CA VAL A 48 18.83 5.83 16.40
C VAL A 48 17.31 5.78 16.33
N MET A 49 16.61 6.37 17.31
CA MET A 49 15.15 6.41 17.30
C MET A 49 14.61 7.20 16.11
N ARG A 50 15.16 8.39 15.82
CA ARG A 50 14.82 9.18 14.63
C ARG A 50 15.04 8.39 13.35
N ASP A 51 16.19 7.72 13.21
CA ASP A 51 16.52 6.96 12.00
C ASP A 51 15.54 5.78 11.81
N ASN A 52 15.17 5.10 12.90
CA ASN A 52 14.14 4.07 12.86
C ASN A 52 12.77 4.62 12.42
N LEU A 53 12.37 5.80 12.90
CA LEU A 53 11.12 6.45 12.49
C LEU A 53 11.16 6.87 11.01
N MET A 54 12.30 7.36 10.53
CA MET A 54 12.49 7.66 9.09
C MET A 54 12.36 6.40 8.23
N HIS A 55 12.94 5.28 8.64
CA HIS A 55 12.78 4.01 7.92
C HIS A 55 11.33 3.51 7.91
N GLN A 56 10.59 3.69 9.01
CA GLN A 56 9.16 3.40 9.03
C GLN A 56 8.38 4.30 8.06
N MET A 57 8.74 5.58 7.98
CA MET A 57 8.13 6.52 7.03
C MET A 57 8.43 6.12 5.58
N GLU A 58 9.66 5.72 5.25
CA GLU A 58 10.03 5.19 3.93
C GLU A 58 9.19 3.97 3.56
N SER A 59 9.00 3.03 4.50
CA SER A 59 8.17 1.85 4.28
C SER A 59 6.70 2.21 4.01
N ILE A 60 6.14 3.19 4.72
CA ILE A 60 4.77 3.66 4.48
C ILE A 60 4.65 4.30 3.09
N VAL A 61 5.62 5.12 2.68
CA VAL A 61 5.60 5.76 1.35
C VAL A 61 5.62 4.70 0.24
N LEU A 62 6.39 3.62 0.41
CA LEU A 62 6.38 2.49 -0.53
C LEU A 62 5.00 1.81 -0.58
N GLN A 63 4.38 1.54 0.57
CA GLN A 63 3.04 0.95 0.64
C GLN A 63 1.97 1.85 0.00
N GLU A 64 2.06 3.17 0.19
CA GLU A 64 1.16 4.12 -0.48
C GLU A 64 1.31 4.08 -2.01
N ALA A 65 2.54 3.96 -2.52
CA ALA A 65 2.79 3.84 -3.94
C ALA A 65 2.23 2.53 -4.52
N GLU A 66 2.44 1.41 -3.83
CA GLU A 66 1.89 0.10 -4.20
C GLU A 66 0.35 0.11 -4.24
N LEU A 67 -0.29 0.69 -3.22
CA LEU A 67 -1.75 0.87 -3.19
C LEU A 67 -2.23 1.81 -4.29
N GLY A 68 -1.45 2.86 -4.62
CA GLY A 68 -1.73 3.75 -5.74
C GLY A 68 -1.79 3.00 -7.07
N SER A 69 -0.78 2.18 -7.37
CA SER A 69 -0.78 1.34 -8.58
C SER A 69 -1.91 0.31 -8.59
N ALA A 70 -2.25 -0.29 -7.44
CA ALA A 70 -3.38 -1.20 -7.33
C ALA A 70 -4.72 -0.48 -7.59
N LEU A 71 -4.87 0.74 -7.10
CA LEU A 71 -6.06 1.57 -7.32
C LEU A 71 -6.24 1.92 -8.79
N GLU A 72 -5.16 2.28 -9.49
CA GLU A 72 -5.20 2.56 -10.94
C GLU A 72 -5.69 1.34 -11.73
N LEU A 73 -5.22 0.14 -11.39
CA LEU A 73 -5.67 -1.09 -12.02
C LEU A 73 -7.15 -1.37 -11.75
N LEU A 74 -7.60 -1.16 -10.51
CA LEU A 74 -9.01 -1.31 -10.15
C LEU A 74 -9.90 -0.32 -10.91
N ASP A 75 -9.53 0.96 -10.96
CA ASP A 75 -10.27 1.98 -11.71
C ASP A 75 -10.31 1.66 -13.22
N TYR A 76 -9.20 1.18 -13.81
CA TYR A 76 -9.18 0.70 -15.20
C TYR A 76 -10.14 -0.48 -15.42
N THR A 77 -10.10 -1.48 -14.54
CA THR A 77 -10.98 -2.65 -14.67
C THR A 77 -12.45 -2.28 -14.51
N LYS A 78 -12.77 -1.37 -13.59
CA LYS A 78 -14.12 -0.83 -13.43
C LYS A 78 -14.59 -0.16 -14.72
N GLN A 79 -13.80 0.76 -15.28
CA GLN A 79 -14.16 1.45 -16.52
C GLN A 79 -14.43 0.47 -17.66
N LYS A 80 -13.64 -0.61 -17.77
CA LYS A 80 -13.84 -1.65 -18.78
C LYS A 80 -15.13 -2.44 -18.53
N CYS A 81 -15.43 -2.79 -17.27
CA CYS A 81 -16.68 -3.46 -16.92
C CYS A 81 -17.90 -2.59 -17.23
N ASP A 82 -17.86 -1.30 -16.89
CA ASP A 82 -18.93 -0.34 -17.17
C ASP A 82 -19.17 -0.22 -18.69
N GLN A 83 -18.11 -0.09 -19.49
CA GLN A 83 -18.22 -0.08 -20.96
C GLN A 83 -18.83 -1.37 -21.54
N GLN A 84 -18.48 -2.52 -20.98
CA GLN A 84 -19.04 -3.81 -21.40
C GLN A 84 -20.51 -3.95 -21.00
N HIS A 85 -20.87 -3.47 -19.81
CA HIS A 85 -22.25 -3.44 -19.32
C HIS A 85 -23.10 -2.57 -20.24
N ASP A 86 -22.72 -1.31 -20.47
CA ASP A 86 -23.44 -0.39 -21.36
C ASP A 86 -23.64 -0.97 -22.77
N ALA A 87 -22.59 -1.59 -23.33
CA ALA A 87 -22.66 -2.20 -24.65
C ALA A 87 -23.61 -3.41 -24.71
N ILE A 88 -23.72 -4.19 -23.64
CA ILE A 88 -24.65 -5.33 -23.55
C ILE A 88 -26.07 -4.81 -23.36
N VAL A 89 -26.28 -3.82 -22.49
CA VAL A 89 -27.59 -3.18 -22.28
C VAL A 89 -28.13 -2.63 -23.59
N GLN A 90 -27.34 -1.84 -24.32
CA GLN A 90 -27.77 -1.27 -25.60
C GLN A 90 -28.10 -2.35 -26.65
N ARG A 91 -27.34 -3.46 -26.67
CA ARG A 91 -27.63 -4.58 -27.57
C ARG A 91 -28.90 -5.31 -27.18
N LEU A 92 -29.13 -5.48 -25.89
CA LEU A 92 -30.37 -6.07 -25.36
C LEU A 92 -31.58 -5.23 -25.74
N GLU A 93 -31.55 -3.92 -25.52
CA GLU A 93 -32.63 -3.01 -25.89
C GLU A 93 -32.97 -3.11 -27.39
N ASN A 94 -31.95 -3.08 -28.26
CA ASN A 94 -32.13 -3.24 -29.70
C ASN A 94 -32.73 -4.60 -30.08
N CYS A 95 -32.28 -5.68 -29.41
CA CYS A 95 -32.81 -7.02 -29.66
C CYS A 95 -34.24 -7.17 -29.14
N GLU A 96 -34.59 -6.60 -27.99
CA GLU A 96 -35.94 -6.60 -27.45
C GLU A 96 -36.91 -5.80 -28.31
N GLU A 97 -36.47 -4.66 -28.86
CA GLU A 97 -37.26 -3.86 -29.81
C GLU A 97 -37.47 -4.64 -31.13
N MET A 98 -36.44 -5.33 -31.62
CA MET A 98 -36.57 -6.20 -32.79
C MET A 98 -37.52 -7.38 -32.55
N LEU A 99 -37.44 -8.03 -31.38
CA LEU A 99 -38.37 -9.10 -31.01
C LEU A 99 -39.81 -8.58 -30.94
N ARG A 100 -40.04 -7.43 -30.29
CA ARG A 100 -41.37 -6.80 -30.20
C ARG A 100 -41.92 -6.40 -31.56
N SER A 101 -41.13 -5.72 -32.39
CA SER A 101 -41.58 -5.30 -33.74
C SER A 101 -41.91 -6.47 -34.66
N LEU A 102 -41.18 -7.58 -34.52
CA LEU A 102 -41.51 -8.82 -35.21
C LEU A 102 -42.82 -9.37 -34.66
N GLU A 103 -42.95 -9.56 -33.34
CA GLU A 103 -44.16 -10.09 -32.69
C GLU A 103 -45.41 -9.24 -33.00
N ASP A 104 -45.30 -7.91 -33.06
CA ASP A 104 -46.39 -6.98 -33.42
C ASP A 104 -46.73 -7.00 -34.92
N GLY A 105 -45.77 -7.35 -35.77
CA GLY A 105 -45.96 -7.50 -37.22
C GLY A 105 -46.57 -8.84 -37.63
N ALA A 106 -46.57 -9.82 -36.73
CA ALA A 106 -47.35 -11.05 -36.88
C ALA A 106 -48.83 -10.69 -36.74
N THR A 107 -49.65 -11.01 -37.76
CA THR A 107 -51.10 -10.75 -37.68
C THR A 107 -51.68 -11.46 -36.46
N GLU A 108 -52.62 -10.82 -35.74
CA GLU A 108 -53.21 -11.29 -34.46
C GLU A 108 -53.73 -12.75 -34.47
N SER A 109 -53.84 -13.39 -35.64
CA SER A 109 -54.30 -14.76 -35.82
C SER A 109 -53.21 -15.83 -35.92
N LEU A 110 -51.94 -15.49 -36.17
CA LEU A 110 -50.85 -16.46 -36.36
C LEU A 110 -49.56 -16.04 -35.66
N PRO A 111 -49.03 -16.84 -34.70
CA PRO A 111 -47.76 -16.54 -34.05
C PRO A 111 -46.62 -16.61 -35.07
N ILE A 112 -45.61 -15.74 -34.94
CA ILE A 112 -44.45 -15.68 -35.85
C ILE A 112 -43.77 -17.03 -36.03
N GLU A 113 -43.74 -17.81 -34.96
CA GLU A 113 -43.18 -19.15 -34.88
C GLU A 113 -43.79 -20.09 -35.93
N SER A 114 -45.07 -19.89 -36.28
CA SER A 114 -45.78 -20.66 -37.32
C SER A 114 -45.47 -20.21 -38.76
N LEU A 115 -44.85 -19.04 -38.94
CA LEU A 115 -44.48 -18.46 -40.24
C LEU A 115 -43.02 -18.73 -40.62
N LEU A 116 -42.20 -19.21 -39.66
CA LEU A 116 -40.77 -19.44 -39.85
C LEU A 116 -40.49 -20.84 -40.41
N ARG A 117 -39.52 -20.96 -41.32
CA ARG A 117 -38.99 -22.26 -41.72
C ARG A 117 -38.16 -22.86 -40.59
N GLU A 118 -37.94 -24.17 -40.62
CA GLU A 118 -37.25 -24.93 -39.56
C GLU A 118 -35.91 -24.30 -39.10
N GLN A 119 -35.10 -23.83 -40.06
CA GLN A 119 -33.81 -23.17 -39.78
C GLN A 119 -33.94 -21.72 -39.27
N GLU A 120 -35.05 -21.04 -39.58
CA GLU A 120 -35.36 -19.69 -39.11
C GLU A 120 -35.97 -19.77 -37.70
N TYR A 121 -36.82 -20.77 -37.44
CA TYR A 121 -37.38 -21.08 -36.14
C TYR A 121 -36.30 -21.42 -35.10
N ALA A 122 -35.30 -22.22 -35.48
CA ALA A 122 -34.16 -22.52 -34.60
C ALA A 122 -33.38 -21.25 -34.22
N ARG A 123 -33.11 -20.36 -35.18
CA ARG A 123 -32.43 -19.08 -34.95
C ARG A 123 -33.26 -18.13 -34.10
N TRP A 124 -34.57 -18.07 -34.33
CA TRP A 124 -35.52 -17.29 -33.54
C TRP A 124 -35.52 -17.74 -32.08
N THR A 125 -35.69 -19.06 -31.85
CA THR A 125 -35.72 -19.64 -30.50
C THR A 125 -34.41 -19.37 -29.76
N GLN A 126 -33.26 -19.54 -30.43
CA GLN A 126 -31.95 -19.23 -29.85
C GLN A 126 -31.80 -17.75 -29.50
N THR A 127 -32.26 -16.84 -30.38
CA THR A 127 -32.21 -15.40 -30.14
C THR A 127 -33.12 -15.01 -28.98
N LYS A 128 -34.33 -15.56 -28.94
CA LYS A 128 -35.31 -15.35 -27.86
C LYS A 128 -34.76 -15.84 -26.53
N GLU A 129 -34.18 -17.04 -26.47
CA GLU A 129 -33.49 -17.56 -25.28
C GLU A 129 -32.33 -16.67 -24.85
N MET A 130 -31.47 -16.28 -25.80
CA MET A 130 -30.31 -15.42 -25.53
C MET A 130 -30.71 -14.07 -24.94
N VAL A 131 -31.74 -13.42 -25.49
CA VAL A 131 -32.21 -12.10 -25.07
C VAL A 131 -33.01 -12.16 -23.77
N THR A 132 -33.90 -13.15 -23.61
CA THR A 132 -34.80 -13.21 -22.46
C THR A 132 -34.17 -13.85 -21.22
N THR A 133 -33.11 -14.64 -21.37
CA THR A 133 -32.53 -15.38 -20.23
C THR A 133 -31.02 -15.21 -20.10
N ILE A 134 -30.24 -15.50 -21.16
CA ILE A 134 -28.78 -15.59 -21.05
C ILE A 134 -28.16 -14.21 -20.82
N LEU A 135 -28.48 -13.22 -21.65
CA LEU A 135 -27.93 -11.88 -21.56
C LEU A 135 -28.32 -11.17 -20.24
N PRO A 136 -29.56 -11.25 -19.74
CA PRO A 136 -29.90 -10.75 -18.42
C PRO A 136 -29.09 -11.39 -17.29
N GLN A 137 -28.89 -12.72 -17.32
CA GLN A 137 -28.05 -13.40 -16.32
C GLN A 137 -26.58 -12.94 -16.40
N VAL A 138 -26.06 -12.70 -17.61
CA VAL A 138 -24.70 -12.16 -17.80
C VAL A 138 -24.61 -10.72 -17.28
N LEU A 139 -25.63 -9.88 -17.49
CA LEU A 139 -25.68 -8.53 -16.94
C LEU A 139 -25.67 -8.53 -15.42
N THR A 140 -26.52 -9.34 -14.78
CA THR A 140 -26.53 -9.45 -13.31
C THR A 140 -25.14 -9.84 -12.77
N ARG A 141 -24.47 -10.80 -13.41
CA ARG A 141 -23.09 -11.18 -13.04
C ARG A 141 -22.09 -10.06 -13.26
N LEU A 142 -22.25 -9.24 -14.29
CA LEU A 142 -21.37 -8.08 -14.53
C LEU A 142 -21.61 -6.99 -13.48
N GLU A 143 -22.86 -6.74 -13.10
CA GLU A 143 -23.24 -5.82 -12.03
C GLU A 143 -22.63 -6.25 -10.69
N ASP A 144 -22.75 -7.52 -10.33
CA ASP A 144 -22.11 -8.08 -9.12
C ASP A 144 -20.58 -7.86 -9.13
N ASN A 145 -19.94 -8.00 -10.29
CA ASN A 145 -18.50 -7.77 -10.44
C ASN A 145 -18.14 -6.28 -10.33
N ILE A 146 -18.96 -5.38 -10.86
CA ILE A 146 -18.79 -3.93 -10.73
C ILE A 146 -18.91 -3.53 -9.25
N ASP A 147 -19.91 -4.06 -8.55
CA ASP A 147 -20.11 -3.81 -7.12
C ASP A 147 -18.96 -4.32 -6.26
N LEU A 148 -18.47 -5.53 -6.55
CA LEU A 148 -17.28 -6.08 -5.90
C LEU A 148 -16.04 -5.21 -6.17
N ASN A 149 -15.89 -4.69 -7.38
CA ASN A 149 -14.79 -3.80 -7.73
C ASN A 149 -14.88 -2.47 -6.97
N ASN A 150 -16.08 -1.87 -6.93
CA ASN A 150 -16.36 -0.66 -6.16
C ASN A 150 -16.10 -0.85 -4.66
N ALA A 151 -16.36 -2.02 -4.10
CA ALA A 151 -15.99 -2.35 -2.72
C ALA A 151 -14.46 -2.36 -2.54
N LYS A 152 -13.72 -3.06 -3.42
CA LYS A 152 -12.24 -3.09 -3.38
C LYS A 152 -11.62 -1.70 -3.52
N ILE A 153 -12.16 -0.86 -4.41
CA ILE A 153 -11.71 0.52 -4.59
C ILE A 153 -11.86 1.32 -3.29
N ARG A 154 -13.00 1.18 -2.59
CA ARG A 154 -13.22 1.82 -1.30
C ARG A 154 -12.23 1.33 -0.24
N ASP A 155 -12.06 0.01 -0.12
CA ASP A 155 -11.13 -0.58 0.85
C ASP A 155 -9.68 -0.11 0.63
N VAL A 156 -9.24 0.00 -0.63
CA VAL A 156 -7.90 0.51 -0.96
C VAL A 156 -7.78 1.98 -0.60
N ARG A 157 -8.80 2.81 -0.90
CA ARG A 157 -8.80 4.24 -0.54
C ARG A 157 -8.75 4.45 0.97
N ASP A 158 -9.50 3.68 1.73
CA ASP A 158 -9.52 3.75 3.20
C ASP A 158 -8.13 3.40 3.78
N LYS A 159 -7.49 2.34 3.27
CA LYS A 159 -6.12 1.97 3.66
C LYS A 159 -5.09 3.04 3.30
N MET A 160 -5.22 3.65 2.12
CA MET A 160 -4.35 4.77 1.73
C MET A 160 -4.51 5.95 2.69
N GLU A 161 -5.73 6.25 3.13
CA GLU A 161 -5.96 7.32 4.09
C GLU A 161 -5.38 7.01 5.47
N GLU A 162 -5.51 5.75 5.92
CA GLU A 162 -4.87 5.28 7.15
C GLU A 162 -3.33 5.43 7.08
N LEU A 163 -2.72 5.07 5.96
CA LEU A 163 -1.28 5.24 5.75
C LEU A 163 -0.87 6.71 5.73
N ARG A 164 -1.65 7.60 5.10
CA ARG A 164 -1.39 9.05 5.11
C ARG A 164 -1.43 9.61 6.52
N ALA A 165 -2.40 9.19 7.33
CA ALA A 165 -2.51 9.57 8.73
C ALA A 165 -1.30 9.08 9.55
N LYS A 166 -0.91 7.80 9.39
CA LYS A 166 0.31 7.25 10.02
C LYS A 166 1.57 8.00 9.62
N ARG A 167 1.71 8.34 8.33
CA ARG A 167 2.83 9.12 7.81
C ARG A 167 2.89 10.51 8.42
N LEU A 168 1.74 11.16 8.63
CA LEU A 168 1.68 12.46 9.30
C LEU A 168 2.14 12.34 10.76
N ALA A 169 1.61 11.36 11.51
CA ALA A 169 2.01 11.12 12.90
C ALA A 169 3.52 10.84 13.02
N LEU A 170 4.09 10.02 12.14
CA LEU A 170 5.54 9.77 12.13
C LEU A 170 6.35 11.04 11.86
N ARG A 171 5.89 11.95 11.00
CA ARG A 171 6.57 13.22 10.76
C ARG A 171 6.62 14.08 12.02
N GLU A 172 5.52 14.12 12.77
CA GLU A 172 5.45 14.83 14.04
C GLU A 172 6.42 14.21 15.07
N GLU A 173 6.44 12.87 15.18
CA GLU A 173 7.37 12.17 16.06
C GLU A 173 8.85 12.41 15.67
N ILE A 174 9.16 12.39 14.37
CA ILE A 174 10.50 12.72 13.86
C ILE A 174 10.88 14.14 14.24
N ALA A 175 9.98 15.11 14.03
CA ALA A 175 10.24 16.51 14.37
C ALA A 175 10.52 16.70 15.87
N VAL A 176 9.78 16.01 16.75
CA VAL A 176 10.04 16.01 18.20
C VAL A 176 11.43 15.44 18.50
N LYS A 177 11.83 14.33 17.87
CA LYS A 177 13.17 13.76 18.06
C LYS A 177 14.27 14.68 17.53
N GLU A 178 14.04 15.37 16.42
CA GLU A 178 14.98 16.36 15.88
C GLU A 178 15.15 17.57 16.81
N GLU A 179 14.07 18.05 17.42
CA GLU A 179 14.12 19.11 18.43
C GLU A 179 14.89 18.67 19.67
N GLU A 180 14.62 17.48 20.21
CA GLU A 180 15.35 16.92 21.35
C GLU A 180 16.86 16.80 21.06
N ILE A 181 17.22 16.37 19.84
CA ILE A 181 18.61 16.30 19.38
C ILE A 181 19.21 17.71 19.29
N ALA A 182 18.49 18.68 18.72
CA ALA A 182 18.96 20.05 18.58
C ALA A 182 19.21 20.72 19.93
N LEU A 183 18.28 20.61 20.89
CA LEU A 183 18.43 21.10 22.26
C LEU A 183 19.67 20.49 22.93
N MET A 184 19.82 19.17 22.85
CA MET A 184 20.99 18.48 23.39
C MET A 184 22.30 18.78 22.67
N LEU A 185 22.29 19.33 21.46
CA LEU A 185 23.48 19.82 20.77
C LEU A 185 23.78 21.28 21.12
N ASN A 186 22.75 22.10 21.35
CA ASN A 186 22.90 23.53 21.65
C ASN A 186 23.37 23.80 23.09
N ASP A 187 23.09 22.89 24.03
CA ASP A 187 23.68 22.86 25.39
C ASP A 187 25.23 22.72 25.42
N LYS A 188 25.88 22.70 24.26
CA LYS A 188 27.35 22.73 24.10
C LYS A 188 27.88 24.11 23.69
N ALA A 189 27.02 25.04 23.29
CA ALA A 189 27.43 26.34 22.76
C ALA A 189 27.50 27.47 23.83
N ILE A 190 27.08 27.18 25.07
CA ILE A 190 26.97 28.17 26.16
C ILE A 190 28.15 28.13 27.15
N TYR A 191 29.13 27.22 26.97
CA TYR A 191 30.35 27.18 27.79
C TYR A 191 31.62 27.06 26.95
#